data_AF-A0A0R1U105-F1
#
_entry.id   AF-A0A0R1U105-F1
#
_cell.length_a   1.000
_cell.length_b   1.000
_cell.length_c   1.000
_cell.angle_alpha   90.00
_cell.angle_beta   90.00
_cell.angle_gamma   90.00
#
_symmetry.space_group_name_H-M   'P 1'
#
loop_
_entity.id
_entity.type
_entity.pdbx_description
1 polymer ?
#
loop_
_entity_poly.entity_id
_entity_poly.type
_entity_poly.pdbx_seq_one_letter_code
_entity_poly.pdbx_strand_id
1 'polypeptide(L)'
;MRKCPKCGHKNDNDAKYCSNCREKLVADRHSEKKEENKLKKFMPYLLITFCVAIAVVIFFFFSGNNTSKTTTKVTSRIEKKSSSASTEDKPKKSNSSIKMTSSSEESEKLIVKDLTPEQTAAAIIYYGSKKTMSDRNVWEPLYVSTEPININITKKITSNLEKPGQNVRYAATNATDESKKTAYSGKQYIAPSYTIDPDNTINYYDPRTLDENFDNISAVESVNLKDIVEYINEQHAVTEVDALSKRISIQDNRSEGDGNEITDSDLTNDRLLCEILIFYAISNYKEFKVLDQASKDSYLNVLTDDDYRTLKVADEQNRNTFVIAYIPKVNGQVVNMYTFGSLNADHQVDLVTSGMTPVDRSEIVKYVNQAGGKRVLKDMKLSITDN
;
A
#
# COMPACT_ATOMS: atom_id res chain seq x y z
N MET A 1 4.51 -17.32 10.69
CA MET A 1 4.81 -17.68 9.28
C MET A 1 4.41 -19.13 9.04
N ARG A 2 3.79 -19.43 7.90
CA ARG A 2 3.50 -20.81 7.44
C ARG A 2 4.40 -21.23 6.28
N LYS A 3 4.81 -22.50 6.24
CA LYS A 3 5.57 -23.04 5.10
C LYS A 3 4.63 -23.35 3.93
N CYS A 4 5.09 -23.14 2.71
CA CYS A 4 4.40 -23.63 1.52
C CYS A 4 4.49 -25.17 1.43
N PRO A 5 3.40 -25.91 1.17
CA PRO A 5 3.44 -27.36 1.05
C PRO A 5 4.20 -27.85 -0.20
N LYS A 6 4.37 -27.00 -1.23
CA LYS A 6 5.02 -27.34 -2.51
C LYS A 6 6.51 -27.03 -2.56
N CYS A 7 6.95 -25.88 -2.01
CA CYS A 7 8.35 -25.44 -2.08
C CYS A 7 9.00 -25.12 -0.73
N GLY A 8 8.33 -25.37 0.40
CA GLY A 8 8.89 -25.18 1.75
C GLY A 8 9.14 -23.73 2.21
N HIS A 9 9.13 -22.75 1.29
CA HIS A 9 9.30 -21.32 1.55
C HIS A 9 8.36 -20.82 2.65
N LYS A 10 8.88 -19.94 3.54
CA LYS A 10 8.12 -19.34 4.64
C LYS A 10 7.30 -18.15 4.12
N ASN A 11 6.01 -18.12 4.43
CA ASN A 11 5.08 -17.05 4.04
C ASN A 11 4.42 -16.48 5.31
N ASP A 12 3.81 -15.31 5.20
CA ASP A 12 3.03 -14.72 6.29
C ASP A 12 1.79 -15.59 6.62
N ASN A 13 1.24 -15.44 7.82
CA ASN A 13 0.16 -16.32 8.31
C ASN A 13 -1.15 -16.15 7.53
N ASP A 14 -1.42 -14.94 7.07
CA ASP A 14 -2.58 -14.51 6.29
C ASP A 14 -2.44 -14.77 4.77
N ALA A 15 -1.21 -14.90 4.25
CA ALA A 15 -0.90 -15.09 2.84
C ALA A 15 -1.70 -16.24 2.17
N LYS A 16 -2.63 -15.89 1.26
CA LYS A 16 -3.54 -16.85 0.59
C LYS A 16 -2.83 -17.77 -0.43
N TYR A 17 -1.68 -17.33 -0.94
CA TYR A 17 -0.86 -18.00 -1.95
C TYR A 17 0.61 -17.90 -1.58
N CYS A 18 1.44 -18.82 -2.07
CA CYS A 18 2.87 -18.79 -1.80
C CYS A 18 3.56 -17.65 -2.58
N SER A 19 4.36 -16.83 -1.88
CA SER A 19 5.12 -15.75 -2.53
C SER A 19 6.20 -16.26 -3.50
N ASN A 20 6.70 -17.47 -3.30
CA ASN A 20 7.73 -18.08 -4.15
C ASN A 20 7.14 -18.84 -5.36
N CYS A 21 6.28 -19.84 -5.12
CA CYS A 21 5.78 -20.74 -6.18
C CYS A 21 4.28 -20.61 -6.50
N ARG A 22 3.62 -19.53 -6.04
CA ARG A 22 2.18 -19.21 -6.20
C ARG A 22 1.16 -20.24 -5.70
N GLU A 23 1.60 -21.39 -5.19
CA GLU A 23 0.72 -22.45 -4.72
C GLU A 23 -0.27 -21.98 -3.65
N LYS A 24 -1.52 -22.46 -3.72
CA LYS A 24 -2.59 -22.00 -2.83
C LYS A 24 -2.36 -22.49 -1.41
N LEU A 25 -2.18 -21.54 -0.50
CA LEU A 25 -1.94 -21.85 0.90
C LEU A 25 -3.30 -22.05 1.59
N VAL A 26 -3.74 -23.30 1.63
CA VAL A 26 -4.93 -23.74 2.39
C VAL A 26 -4.81 -23.25 3.84
N ALA A 27 -5.92 -22.77 4.40
CA ALA A 27 -5.96 -22.26 5.76
C ALA A 27 -6.25 -23.41 6.75
N ASP A 28 -5.23 -23.83 7.49
CA ASP A 28 -5.38 -24.81 8.57
C ASP A 28 -6.27 -24.24 9.68
N ARG A 29 -7.47 -24.80 9.85
CA ARG A 29 -8.46 -24.36 10.86
C ARG A 29 -8.13 -24.83 12.29
N HIS A 30 -6.86 -24.73 12.71
CA HIS A 30 -6.42 -25.18 14.04
C HIS A 30 -5.42 -24.23 14.71
N SER A 31 -5.92 -23.15 15.33
CA SER A 31 -5.45 -22.62 16.63
C SER A 31 -6.15 -21.32 17.06
N GLU A 32 -7.49 -21.30 17.14
CA GLU A 32 -8.18 -20.28 17.96
C GLU A 32 -7.86 -20.51 19.44
N LYS A 33 -6.79 -19.88 19.94
CA LYS A 33 -6.56 -19.77 21.39
C LYS A 33 -7.53 -18.74 21.97
N LYS A 34 -8.72 -19.25 22.25
CA LYS A 34 -9.87 -18.61 22.86
C LYS A 34 -9.48 -17.65 24.01
N GLU A 35 -9.57 -16.35 23.77
CA GLU A 35 -9.67 -15.35 24.85
C GLU A 35 -11.13 -14.87 24.91
N GLU A 36 -11.84 -15.24 25.98
CA GLU A 36 -13.29 -15.05 26.09
C GLU A 36 -13.69 -14.34 27.39
N ASN A 37 -14.75 -13.53 27.29
CA ASN A 37 -15.60 -13.06 28.39
C ASN A 37 -15.10 -11.90 29.28
N LYS A 38 -15.22 -10.67 28.75
CA LYS A 38 -15.75 -9.53 29.55
C LYS A 38 -16.98 -8.86 28.93
N LEU A 39 -17.06 -8.69 27.61
CA LEU A 39 -18.14 -7.95 26.93
C LEU A 39 -19.53 -8.64 26.92
N LYS A 40 -19.62 -9.97 27.00
CA LYS A 40 -20.90 -10.72 26.89
C LYS A 40 -21.93 -10.41 28.00
N LYS A 41 -21.56 -9.73 29.09
CA LYS A 41 -22.51 -9.33 30.16
C LYS A 41 -23.25 -8.01 29.92
N PHE A 42 -22.75 -7.11 29.07
CA PHE A 42 -23.37 -5.79 28.85
C PHE A 42 -24.36 -5.75 27.67
N MET A 43 -24.22 -6.64 26.70
CA MET A 43 -25.07 -6.64 25.50
C MET A 43 -26.59 -6.67 25.76
N PRO A 44 -27.16 -7.48 26.71
CA PRO A 44 -28.60 -7.46 26.94
C PRO A 44 -29.10 -6.13 27.52
N TYR A 45 -28.32 -5.47 28.38
CA TYR A 45 -28.70 -4.18 28.95
C TYR A 45 -28.71 -3.06 27.90
N LEU A 46 -27.72 -3.04 27.00
CA LEU A 46 -27.60 -2.05 25.93
C LEU A 46 -28.76 -2.20 24.92
N LEU A 47 -29.18 -3.44 24.64
CA LEU A 47 -30.35 -3.72 23.80
C LEU A 47 -31.66 -3.25 24.46
N ILE A 48 -31.82 -3.48 25.77
CA ILE A 48 -33.01 -3.03 26.53
C ILE A 48 -33.11 -1.50 26.56
N THR A 49 -32.03 -0.77 26.85
CA THR A 49 -32.07 0.71 26.87
C THR A 49 -32.34 1.29 25.48
N PHE A 50 -31.80 0.70 24.42
CA PHE A 50 -32.09 1.10 23.03
C PHE A 50 -33.56 0.86 22.66
N CYS A 51 -34.14 -0.29 23.03
CA CYS A 51 -35.57 -0.56 22.83
C CYS A 51 -36.48 0.41 23.59
N VAL A 52 -36.13 0.79 24.83
CA VAL A 52 -36.90 1.77 25.61
C VAL A 52 -36.81 3.17 24.98
N ALA A 53 -35.63 3.59 24.52
CA ALA A 53 -35.47 4.87 23.82
C ALA A 53 -36.31 4.94 22.53
N ILE A 54 -36.31 3.87 21.72
CA ILE A 54 -37.16 3.76 20.52
C ILE A 54 -38.65 3.79 20.89
N ALA A 55 -39.08 3.09 21.95
CA ALA A 55 -40.48 3.09 22.38
C ALA A 55 -40.97 4.50 22.78
N VAL A 56 -40.12 5.30 23.45
CA VAL A 56 -40.43 6.70 23.79
C VAL A 56 -40.55 7.57 22.53
N VAL A 57 -39.63 7.45 21.57
CA VAL A 57 -39.70 8.20 20.30
C VAL A 57 -40.95 7.83 19.51
N ILE A 58 -41.30 6.55 19.42
CA ILE A 58 -42.54 6.08 18.78
C ILE A 58 -43.78 6.63 19.50
N PHE A 59 -43.80 6.65 20.83
CA PHE A 59 -44.93 7.19 21.59
C PHE A 59 -45.17 8.68 21.33
N PHE A 60 -44.10 9.48 21.20
CA PHE A 60 -44.20 10.90 20.82
C PHE A 60 -44.62 11.09 19.35
N PHE A 61 -44.16 10.25 18.41
CA PHE A 61 -44.53 10.37 17.00
C PHE A 61 -45.95 9.85 16.68
N PHE A 62 -46.46 8.85 17.39
CA PHE A 62 -47.77 8.24 17.11
C PHE A 62 -48.92 8.75 17.99
N SER A 63 -48.66 9.68 18.91
CA SER A 63 -49.73 10.41 19.62
C SER A 63 -50.36 11.54 18.78
N GLY A 64 -49.97 11.70 17.51
CA GLY A 64 -50.51 12.69 16.57
C GLY A 64 -51.22 12.06 15.36
N ASN A 65 -52.47 12.47 15.13
CA ASN A 65 -53.31 12.25 13.93
C ASN A 65 -53.79 10.81 13.61
N ASN A 66 -55.10 10.60 13.77
CA ASN A 66 -55.86 9.47 13.24
C ASN A 66 -56.48 9.79 11.87
N THR A 67 -56.09 9.14 10.76
CA THR A 67 -56.95 9.09 9.55
C THR A 67 -56.79 7.82 8.66
N SER A 68 -57.67 6.84 8.88
CA SER A 68 -58.33 5.93 7.91
C SER A 68 -57.77 5.61 6.50
N LYS A 69 -57.59 4.28 6.25
CA LYS A 69 -57.82 3.52 4.97
C LYS A 69 -56.80 3.75 3.83
N THR A 70 -56.58 2.85 2.84
CA THR A 70 -57.34 1.69 2.33
C THR A 70 -56.42 0.54 1.85
N THR A 71 -56.93 -0.70 1.79
CA THR A 71 -56.32 -1.91 1.17
C THR A 71 -56.09 -1.75 -0.36
N THR A 72 -55.25 -2.57 -1.01
CA THR A 72 -55.68 -3.80 -1.76
C THR A 72 -54.48 -4.62 -2.27
N LYS A 73 -54.58 -5.96 -2.25
CA LYS A 73 -53.68 -6.92 -2.95
C LYS A 73 -54.24 -7.28 -4.33
N VAL A 74 -53.36 -7.55 -5.31
CA VAL A 74 -53.56 -8.58 -6.37
C VAL A 74 -52.23 -9.32 -6.60
N THR A 75 -52.28 -10.55 -7.13
CA THR A 75 -51.12 -11.44 -7.37
C THR A 75 -51.39 -12.31 -8.62
N SER A 76 -50.33 -12.90 -9.20
CA SER A 76 -50.35 -13.79 -10.39
C SER A 76 -50.50 -13.05 -11.74
N ARG A 77 -50.17 -13.62 -12.90
CA ARG A 77 -50.08 -15.07 -13.25
C ARG A 77 -48.99 -15.38 -14.29
N ILE A 78 -48.63 -16.67 -14.38
CA ILE A 78 -47.74 -17.28 -15.39
C ILE A 78 -48.60 -17.87 -16.53
N GLU A 79 -48.10 -17.88 -17.78
CA GLU A 79 -48.13 -18.96 -18.81
C GLU A 79 -47.78 -18.40 -20.22
N LYS A 80 -47.52 -19.15 -21.32
CA LYS A 80 -46.68 -20.36 -21.60
C LYS A 80 -46.76 -20.68 -23.13
N LYS A 81 -45.89 -21.58 -23.66
CA LYS A 81 -45.89 -22.20 -25.03
C LYS A 81 -45.59 -21.26 -26.22
N SER A 82 -45.16 -21.72 -27.42
CA SER A 82 -44.38 -22.90 -27.93
C SER A 82 -43.96 -22.58 -29.42
N SER A 83 -43.46 -23.42 -30.35
CA SER A 83 -43.34 -24.90 -30.54
C SER A 83 -42.35 -25.22 -31.70
N SER A 84 -41.98 -26.51 -31.90
CA SER A 84 -41.25 -27.10 -33.07
C SER A 84 -39.74 -26.73 -33.20
N ALA A 85 -38.78 -27.54 -33.70
CA ALA A 85 -38.71 -28.91 -34.24
C ALA A 85 -39.26 -29.13 -35.69
N SER A 86 -38.83 -30.12 -36.52
CA SER A 86 -38.06 -31.37 -36.27
C SER A 86 -37.26 -31.85 -37.52
N THR A 87 -36.18 -32.65 -37.32
CA THR A 87 -35.70 -33.89 -38.06
C THR A 87 -35.57 -33.93 -39.62
N GLU A 88 -34.70 -34.69 -40.33
CA GLU A 88 -33.48 -35.56 -40.15
C GLU A 88 -33.01 -36.01 -41.60
N ASP A 89 -32.03 -36.86 -41.97
CA ASP A 89 -31.06 -37.78 -41.31
C ASP A 89 -29.65 -37.82 -42.03
N LYS A 90 -29.40 -38.80 -42.94
CA LYS A 90 -28.06 -39.35 -43.33
C LYS A 90 -28.21 -40.39 -44.48
N PRO A 91 -27.23 -41.27 -44.88
CA PRO A 91 -25.77 -41.36 -44.65
C PRO A 91 -24.86 -41.76 -45.88
N LYS A 92 -23.52 -41.89 -45.63
CA LYS A 92 -22.52 -42.85 -46.23
C LYS A 92 -21.96 -42.69 -47.67
N LYS A 93 -20.64 -42.40 -47.78
CA LYS A 93 -19.51 -43.26 -48.30
C LYS A 93 -18.18 -42.47 -48.37
N SER A 94 -17.05 -42.92 -47.79
CA SER A 94 -15.92 -43.72 -48.37
C SER A 94 -15.18 -43.08 -49.56
N ASN A 95 -13.83 -43.01 -49.67
CA ASN A 95 -12.72 -43.64 -48.92
C ASN A 95 -11.34 -42.94 -49.18
N SER A 96 -10.25 -43.43 -48.57
CA SER A 96 -8.83 -43.31 -49.03
C SER A 96 -8.05 -41.99 -48.86
N SER A 97 -7.42 -41.86 -47.69
CA SER A 97 -6.04 -41.39 -47.43
C SER A 97 -5.17 -40.78 -48.56
N ILE A 98 -4.56 -39.61 -48.25
CA ILE A 98 -3.16 -39.31 -48.59
C ILE A 98 -2.41 -39.04 -47.27
N LYS A 99 -1.23 -39.63 -47.11
CA LYS A 99 -0.33 -39.43 -45.96
C LYS A 99 0.72 -38.37 -46.33
N MET A 100 0.57 -37.14 -45.84
CA MET A 100 1.65 -36.15 -45.85
C MET A 100 2.16 -35.93 -44.43
N THR A 101 3.47 -36.15 -44.24
CA THR A 101 4.16 -35.80 -43.00
C THR A 101 4.44 -34.29 -42.98
N SER A 102 3.43 -33.48 -42.67
CA SER A 102 3.71 -32.16 -42.14
C SER A 102 4.19 -32.34 -40.70
N SER A 103 5.51 -32.22 -40.50
CA SER A 103 6.05 -31.95 -39.17
C SER A 103 5.64 -30.52 -38.81
N SER A 104 4.40 -30.36 -38.33
CA SER A 104 4.00 -29.14 -37.66
C SER A 104 4.86 -29.04 -36.40
N GLU A 105 5.84 -28.14 -36.43
CA GLU A 105 6.43 -27.60 -35.22
C GLU A 105 5.28 -26.97 -34.44
N GLU A 106 4.78 -27.71 -33.45
CA GLU A 106 3.74 -27.25 -32.54
C GLU A 106 4.39 -26.20 -31.64
N SER A 107 4.41 -24.96 -32.15
CA SER A 107 5.23 -23.87 -31.62
C SER A 107 5.00 -23.72 -30.12
N GLU A 108 6.08 -23.84 -29.36
CA GLU A 108 6.04 -23.93 -27.90
C GLU A 108 5.29 -22.72 -27.34
N LYS A 109 4.17 -22.98 -26.65
CA LYS A 109 3.26 -21.92 -26.16
C LYS A 109 3.44 -21.73 -24.66
N LEU A 110 3.55 -20.48 -24.25
CA LEU A 110 3.48 -20.13 -22.83
C LEU A 110 2.06 -20.39 -22.29
N ILE A 111 1.98 -20.96 -21.10
CA ILE A 111 0.73 -21.22 -20.39
C ILE A 111 0.85 -20.63 -18.98
N VAL A 112 -0.07 -19.73 -18.60
CA VAL A 112 -0.05 -18.95 -17.34
C VAL A 112 0.23 -19.81 -16.09
N LYS A 113 -0.31 -21.03 -16.03
CA LYS A 113 -0.20 -21.94 -14.88
C LYS A 113 1.19 -22.57 -14.71
N ASP A 114 1.99 -22.61 -15.78
CA ASP A 114 3.26 -23.33 -15.89
C ASP A 114 4.48 -22.39 -15.88
N LEU A 115 4.26 -21.07 -16.00
CA LEU A 115 5.30 -20.04 -15.97
C LEU A 115 6.13 -20.10 -14.67
N THR A 116 7.45 -20.01 -14.79
CA THR A 116 8.30 -19.67 -13.65
C THR A 116 8.10 -18.21 -13.22
N PRO A 117 8.51 -17.81 -11.99
CA PRO A 117 8.53 -16.41 -11.59
C PRO A 117 9.33 -15.50 -12.55
N GLU A 118 10.42 -16.01 -13.11
CA GLU A 118 11.30 -15.31 -14.06
C GLU A 118 10.65 -15.18 -15.44
N GLN A 119 10.02 -16.25 -15.94
CA GLN A 119 9.21 -16.17 -17.17
C GLN A 119 8.01 -15.23 -17.01
N THR A 120 7.39 -15.20 -15.82
CA THR A 120 6.29 -14.26 -15.52
C THR A 120 6.78 -12.81 -15.58
N ALA A 121 7.93 -12.51 -14.98
CA ALA A 121 8.53 -11.18 -15.06
C ALA A 121 8.99 -10.82 -16.49
N ALA A 122 9.55 -11.78 -17.25
CA ALA A 122 9.93 -11.59 -18.64
C ALA A 122 8.72 -11.29 -19.53
N ALA A 123 7.61 -12.01 -19.36
CA ALA A 123 6.36 -11.78 -20.08
C ALA A 123 5.78 -10.38 -19.80
N ILE A 124 5.84 -9.92 -18.54
CA ILE A 124 5.41 -8.58 -18.14
C ILE A 124 6.33 -7.49 -18.72
N ILE A 125 7.65 -7.67 -18.70
CA ILE A 125 8.60 -6.73 -19.33
C ILE A 125 8.43 -6.69 -20.85
N TYR A 126 8.20 -7.84 -21.49
CA TYR A 126 7.94 -7.94 -22.92
C TYR A 126 6.67 -7.19 -23.31
N TYR A 127 5.56 -7.46 -22.64
CA TYR A 127 4.31 -6.76 -22.89
C TYR A 127 4.48 -5.25 -22.64
N GLY A 128 5.12 -4.87 -21.53
CA GLY A 128 5.51 -3.49 -21.26
C GLY A 128 6.22 -2.83 -22.45
N SER A 129 7.32 -3.44 -22.94
CA SER A 129 8.13 -2.87 -24.03
C SER A 129 7.41 -2.78 -25.38
N LYS A 130 6.36 -3.58 -25.61
CA LYS A 130 5.59 -3.59 -26.87
C LYS A 130 4.26 -2.83 -26.82
N LYS A 131 3.63 -2.70 -25.65
CA LYS A 131 2.23 -2.26 -25.52
C LYS A 131 1.96 -1.03 -24.67
N THR A 132 2.72 -0.75 -23.60
CA THR A 132 2.39 0.38 -22.71
C THR A 132 2.60 1.71 -23.43
N MET A 133 1.50 2.44 -23.66
CA MET A 133 1.41 3.58 -24.58
C MET A 133 1.97 4.90 -24.04
N SER A 134 3.18 4.92 -23.48
CA SER A 134 3.88 6.17 -23.16
C SER A 134 4.92 6.52 -24.23
N ASP A 135 4.94 7.79 -24.65
CA ASP A 135 5.78 8.36 -25.72
C ASP A 135 7.30 8.32 -25.44
N ARG A 136 7.70 7.77 -24.29
CA ARG A 136 9.04 7.22 -24.04
C ARG A 136 8.81 5.98 -23.16
N ASN A 137 8.90 4.78 -23.73
CA ASN A 137 8.53 3.56 -23.03
C ASN A 137 9.59 3.20 -21.97
N VAL A 138 9.20 3.14 -20.70
CA VAL A 138 10.13 2.86 -19.58
C VAL A 138 10.50 1.38 -19.45
N TRP A 139 9.77 0.48 -20.10
CA TRP A 139 10.05 -0.96 -20.14
C TRP A 139 10.97 -1.37 -21.29
N GLU A 140 11.01 -0.57 -22.36
CA GLU A 140 11.87 -0.81 -23.51
C GLU A 140 13.37 -0.89 -23.14
N PRO A 141 13.96 0.00 -22.31
CA PRO A 141 15.35 -0.13 -21.85
C PRO A 141 15.68 -1.44 -21.12
N LEU A 142 14.72 -2.00 -20.37
CA LEU A 142 14.88 -3.30 -19.71
C LEU A 142 14.91 -4.44 -20.75
N TYR A 143 14.02 -4.36 -21.75
CA TYR A 143 13.92 -5.34 -22.82
C TYR A 143 15.15 -5.33 -23.76
N VAL A 144 15.57 -4.16 -24.25
CA VAL A 144 16.63 -4.02 -25.28
C VAL A 144 18.06 -4.01 -24.72
N SER A 145 18.25 -3.77 -23.42
CA SER A 145 19.56 -3.97 -22.78
C SER A 145 19.98 -5.44 -22.90
N THR A 146 21.28 -5.72 -22.80
CA THR A 146 21.84 -7.08 -22.67
C THR A 146 22.16 -7.46 -21.22
N GLU A 147 22.01 -6.51 -20.29
CA GLU A 147 22.42 -6.65 -18.88
C GLU A 147 21.48 -7.56 -18.08
N PRO A 148 21.92 -8.12 -16.93
CA PRO A 148 21.02 -8.82 -16.01
C PRO A 148 19.98 -7.87 -15.42
N ILE A 149 18.75 -8.35 -15.20
CA ILE A 149 17.63 -7.57 -14.67
C ILE A 149 17.29 -8.09 -13.27
N ASN A 150 17.27 -7.22 -12.28
CA ASN A 150 16.78 -7.55 -10.93
C ASN A 150 15.32 -7.10 -10.77
N ILE A 151 14.47 -8.03 -10.34
CA ILE A 151 13.11 -7.77 -9.88
C ILE A 151 13.12 -7.72 -8.36
N ASN A 152 13.02 -6.52 -7.81
CA ASN A 152 12.97 -6.28 -6.37
C ASN A 152 11.50 -6.39 -5.93
N ILE A 153 11.16 -7.47 -5.22
CA ILE A 153 9.87 -7.63 -4.57
C ILE A 153 9.89 -6.83 -3.26
N THR A 154 9.07 -5.80 -3.13
CA THR A 154 9.09 -4.92 -1.96
C THR A 154 7.69 -4.51 -1.51
N LYS A 155 7.58 -4.08 -0.26
CA LYS A 155 6.40 -3.36 0.26
C LYS A 155 6.59 -1.83 0.14
N LYS A 156 7.81 -1.34 -0.16
CA LYS A 156 8.08 0.10 -0.27
C LYS A 156 7.16 0.77 -1.29
N ILE A 157 6.52 1.86 -0.87
CA ILE A 157 5.59 2.70 -1.67
C ILE A 157 4.24 2.01 -1.98
N THR A 158 3.96 0.77 -1.55
CA THR A 158 2.72 0.07 -1.96
C THR A 158 1.44 0.80 -1.54
N SER A 159 1.42 1.45 -0.37
CA SER A 159 0.29 2.26 0.12
C SER A 159 -0.05 3.48 -0.73
N ASN A 160 0.87 3.89 -1.59
CA ASN A 160 0.76 5.10 -2.39
C ASN A 160 0.33 4.78 -3.83
N LEU A 161 0.26 3.49 -4.18
CA LEU A 161 -0.24 3.00 -5.46
C LEU A 161 -1.77 2.95 -5.42
N GLU A 162 -2.42 3.46 -6.47
CA GLU A 162 -3.88 3.35 -6.70
C GLU A 162 -4.37 1.89 -6.63
N LYS A 163 -3.53 0.94 -7.09
CA LYS A 163 -3.83 -0.49 -7.15
C LYS A 163 -2.66 -1.27 -6.52
N PRO A 164 -2.61 -1.38 -5.18
CA PRO A 164 -1.48 -1.99 -4.45
C PRO A 164 -1.30 -3.50 -4.69
N GLY A 165 -2.19 -4.12 -5.49
CA GLY A 165 -2.25 -5.56 -5.69
C GLY A 165 -2.41 -6.29 -4.36
N GLN A 166 -1.67 -7.38 -4.20
CA GLN A 166 -1.56 -8.12 -2.94
C GLN A 166 -0.63 -7.43 -1.90
N ASN A 167 -0.66 -6.09 -1.83
CA ASN A 167 0.24 -5.23 -1.04
C ASN A 167 1.73 -5.51 -1.29
N VAL A 168 2.09 -5.71 -2.56
CA VAL A 168 3.45 -6.04 -3.01
C VAL A 168 3.71 -5.39 -4.37
N ARG A 169 4.81 -4.64 -4.46
CA ARG A 169 5.34 -4.02 -5.69
C ARG A 169 6.54 -4.81 -6.19
N TYR A 170 6.64 -4.97 -7.50
CA TYR A 170 7.75 -5.60 -8.20
C TYR A 170 8.48 -4.52 -9.01
N ALA A 171 9.68 -4.12 -8.60
CA ALA A 171 10.45 -3.05 -9.25
C ALA A 171 11.63 -3.60 -10.04
N ALA A 172 11.68 -3.30 -11.35
CA ALA A 172 12.61 -3.88 -12.31
C ALA A 172 13.77 -2.92 -12.63
N THR A 173 15.02 -3.37 -12.44
CA THR A 173 16.24 -2.55 -12.57
C THR A 173 17.37 -3.35 -13.21
N ASN A 174 18.15 -2.75 -14.12
CA ASN A 174 19.39 -3.39 -14.62
C ASN A 174 20.42 -3.52 -13.49
N ALA A 175 21.17 -4.63 -13.46
CA ALA A 175 22.06 -4.97 -12.34
C ALA A 175 23.31 -4.08 -12.21
N THR A 176 23.73 -3.46 -13.31
CA THR A 176 24.85 -2.51 -13.43
C THR A 176 24.53 -1.10 -12.94
N ASP A 177 23.24 -0.77 -12.78
CA ASP A 177 22.75 0.57 -12.43
C ASP A 177 22.91 0.88 -10.92
N GLU A 178 23.98 0.36 -10.29
CA GLU A 178 24.26 0.52 -8.87
C GLU A 178 24.59 1.97 -8.49
N SER A 179 25.02 2.79 -9.45
CA SER A 179 25.11 4.24 -9.31
C SER A 179 23.75 4.91 -9.06
N LYS A 180 22.62 4.26 -9.42
CA LYS A 180 21.27 4.70 -9.04
C LYS A 180 20.75 4.04 -7.75
N LYS A 181 21.38 2.98 -7.23
CA LYS A 181 21.15 2.54 -5.83
C LYS A 181 21.65 3.59 -4.83
N THR A 182 22.67 4.37 -5.20
CA THR A 182 23.31 5.37 -4.32
C THR A 182 22.86 6.82 -4.58
N ALA A 183 22.28 7.12 -5.76
CA ALA A 183 21.80 8.47 -6.10
C ALA A 183 20.60 8.96 -5.26
N TYR A 184 19.86 8.06 -4.62
CA TYR A 184 18.73 8.40 -3.74
C TYR A 184 18.91 7.77 -2.35
N SER A 185 19.66 8.45 -1.49
CA SER A 185 19.95 8.03 -0.11
C SER A 185 18.66 7.79 0.69
N GLY A 186 18.46 6.54 1.13
CA GLY A 186 17.32 6.11 1.94
C GLY A 186 15.96 6.04 1.20
N LYS A 187 15.81 6.65 0.02
CA LYS A 187 14.53 6.90 -0.62
C LYS A 187 14.33 6.13 -1.93
N GLN A 188 13.48 5.11 -1.84
CA GLN A 188 12.53 4.68 -2.89
C GLN A 188 13.11 4.06 -4.19
N TYR A 189 12.59 2.89 -4.57
CA TYR A 189 12.87 2.27 -5.87
C TYR A 189 12.18 3.05 -7.01
N ILE A 190 12.82 4.09 -7.54
CA ILE A 190 12.38 4.85 -8.72
C ILE A 190 12.75 4.06 -9.97
N ALA A 191 11.89 3.12 -10.35
CA ALA A 191 12.10 2.17 -11.44
C ALA A 191 10.76 1.73 -12.06
N PRO A 192 10.75 1.24 -13.32
CA PRO A 192 9.59 0.55 -13.90
C PRO A 192 9.10 -0.54 -12.95
N SER A 193 7.80 -0.58 -12.68
CA SER A 193 7.29 -1.51 -11.66
C SER A 193 5.85 -1.94 -11.91
N TYR A 194 5.47 -3.06 -11.32
CA TYR A 194 4.11 -3.57 -11.39
C TYR A 194 3.60 -4.09 -10.04
N THR A 195 2.29 -4.20 -9.90
CA THR A 195 1.62 -5.00 -8.85
C THR A 195 0.84 -6.14 -9.48
N ILE A 196 0.46 -7.13 -8.68
CA ILE A 196 -0.36 -8.28 -9.12
C ILE A 196 -1.58 -8.42 -8.20
N ASP A 197 -2.76 -8.27 -8.77
CA ASP A 197 -4.04 -8.46 -8.10
C ASP A 197 -4.39 -9.96 -7.90
N PRO A 198 -5.36 -10.28 -7.02
CA PRO A 198 -5.72 -11.68 -6.72
C PRO A 198 -6.32 -12.50 -7.88
N ASP A 199 -6.66 -11.85 -8.99
CA ASP A 199 -7.16 -12.41 -10.26
C ASP A 199 -6.07 -12.52 -11.35
N ASN A 200 -4.82 -12.15 -11.02
CA ASN A 200 -3.68 -11.98 -11.91
C ASN A 200 -3.77 -10.80 -12.88
N THR A 201 -4.58 -9.77 -12.57
CA THR A 201 -4.44 -8.46 -13.22
C THR A 201 -3.10 -7.83 -12.83
N ILE A 202 -2.34 -7.40 -13.84
CA ILE A 202 -1.04 -6.74 -13.73
C ILE A 202 -1.28 -5.25 -13.90
N ASN A 203 -0.93 -4.46 -12.89
CA ASN A 203 -1.00 -3.00 -12.95
C ASN A 203 0.40 -2.45 -13.18
N TYR A 204 0.60 -1.73 -14.27
CA TYR A 204 1.88 -1.14 -14.65
C TYR A 204 2.04 0.26 -14.06
N TYR A 205 3.24 0.58 -13.60
CA TYR A 205 3.61 1.86 -13.01
C TYR A 205 4.87 2.44 -13.63
N ASP A 206 4.79 3.71 -14.00
CA ASP A 206 5.87 4.47 -14.61
C ASP A 206 6.63 5.27 -13.53
N PRO A 207 7.97 5.20 -13.45
CA PRO A 207 8.73 5.94 -12.45
C PRO A 207 8.67 7.46 -12.63
N ARG A 208 8.19 7.96 -13.78
CA ARG A 208 8.03 9.40 -14.08
C ARG A 208 6.68 9.96 -13.66
N THR A 209 5.70 9.11 -13.35
CA THR A 209 4.42 9.52 -12.73
C THR A 209 4.48 9.44 -11.20
N LEU A 210 5.67 9.24 -10.64
CA LEU A 210 5.97 9.48 -9.24
C LEU A 210 6.25 10.98 -9.10
N ASP A 211 5.35 11.72 -8.47
CA ASP A 211 5.63 13.11 -8.09
C ASP A 211 6.59 13.15 -6.88
N GLU A 212 7.06 14.34 -6.50
CA GLU A 212 8.02 14.50 -5.41
C GLU A 212 7.49 14.05 -4.03
N ASN A 213 6.16 14.02 -3.86
CA ASN A 213 5.49 13.53 -2.65
C ASN A 213 5.16 12.01 -2.72
N PHE A 214 5.25 11.41 -3.91
CA PHE A 214 4.88 10.04 -4.22
C PHE A 214 3.42 9.74 -3.88
N ASP A 215 2.49 10.60 -4.26
CA ASP A 215 1.09 10.57 -3.83
C ASP A 215 0.13 10.06 -4.92
N ASN A 216 -0.73 9.11 -4.53
CA ASN A 216 -1.79 8.53 -5.35
C ASN A 216 -1.33 8.14 -6.77
N ILE A 217 -0.27 7.33 -6.82
CA ILE A 217 0.40 6.87 -8.02
C ILE A 217 -0.56 5.95 -8.80
N SER A 218 -1.15 6.48 -9.86
CA SER A 218 -2.08 5.77 -10.75
C SER A 218 -1.38 4.68 -11.57
N ALA A 219 -2.10 3.62 -11.90
CA ALA A 219 -1.64 2.61 -12.86
C ALA A 219 -1.73 3.17 -14.29
N VAL A 220 -0.64 3.11 -15.05
CA VAL A 220 -0.63 3.57 -16.46
C VAL A 220 -1.31 2.57 -17.40
N GLU A 221 -1.35 1.29 -17.02
CA GLU A 221 -2.10 0.24 -17.71
C GLU A 221 -2.49 -0.88 -16.71
N SER A 222 -3.64 -1.53 -16.94
CA SER A 222 -4.10 -2.70 -16.18
C SER A 222 -4.56 -3.78 -17.16
N VAL A 223 -3.92 -4.94 -17.16
CA VAL A 223 -4.18 -6.05 -18.11
C VAL A 223 -4.00 -7.40 -17.40
N ASN A 224 -4.78 -8.43 -17.76
CA ASN A 224 -4.64 -9.74 -17.12
C ASN A 224 -3.41 -10.50 -17.64
N LEU A 225 -2.74 -11.24 -16.76
CA LEU A 225 -1.59 -12.08 -17.12
C LEU A 225 -1.93 -13.12 -18.21
N LYS A 226 -3.19 -13.57 -18.30
CA LYS A 226 -3.66 -14.39 -19.43
C LYS A 226 -3.49 -13.66 -20.76
N ASP A 227 -3.92 -12.41 -20.84
CA ASP A 227 -3.98 -11.65 -22.09
C ASP A 227 -2.57 -11.20 -22.51
N ILE A 228 -1.66 -10.97 -21.54
CA ILE A 228 -0.21 -10.85 -21.75
C ILE A 228 0.36 -12.10 -22.44
N VAL A 229 0.04 -13.29 -21.91
CA VAL A 229 0.53 -14.57 -22.43
C VAL A 229 -0.08 -14.91 -23.80
N GLU A 230 -1.36 -14.58 -24.02
CA GLU A 230 -2.03 -14.74 -25.30
C GLU A 230 -1.39 -13.85 -26.37
N TYR A 231 -1.12 -12.57 -26.07
CA TYR A 231 -0.37 -11.68 -26.95
C TYR A 231 1.03 -12.21 -27.31
N ILE A 232 1.81 -12.70 -26.33
CA ILE A 232 3.15 -13.26 -26.59
C ILE A 232 3.09 -14.48 -27.54
N ASN A 233 2.10 -15.36 -27.34
CA ASN A 233 1.86 -16.51 -28.20
C ASN A 233 1.42 -16.10 -29.62
N GLU A 234 0.60 -15.06 -29.75
CA GLU A 234 0.19 -14.47 -31.05
C GLU A 234 1.35 -13.79 -31.79
N GLN A 235 2.29 -13.14 -31.08
CA GLN A 235 3.50 -12.57 -31.67
C GLN A 235 4.60 -13.62 -31.93
N HIS A 236 4.36 -14.89 -31.63
CA HIS A 236 5.36 -15.99 -31.67
C HIS A 236 6.63 -15.74 -30.83
N ALA A 237 6.54 -14.86 -29.82
CA ALA A 237 7.69 -14.30 -29.11
C ALA A 237 8.17 -15.14 -27.91
N VAL A 238 7.79 -16.41 -27.83
CA VAL A 238 8.10 -17.29 -26.68
C VAL A 238 9.61 -17.45 -26.47
N THR A 239 10.36 -17.67 -27.55
CA THR A 239 11.83 -17.73 -27.52
C THR A 239 12.48 -16.42 -27.04
N GLU A 240 11.87 -15.27 -27.32
CA GLU A 240 12.36 -13.96 -26.86
C GLU A 240 12.14 -13.81 -25.35
N VAL A 241 10.96 -14.20 -24.85
CA VAL A 241 10.62 -14.21 -23.42
C VAL A 241 11.47 -15.22 -22.65
N ASP A 242 11.79 -16.37 -23.22
CA ASP A 242 12.69 -17.36 -22.61
C ASP A 242 14.18 -17.00 -22.72
N ALA A 243 14.58 -16.13 -23.64
CA ALA A 243 15.91 -15.52 -23.62
C ALA A 243 16.00 -14.43 -22.54
N LEU A 244 14.93 -13.65 -22.36
CA LEU A 244 14.83 -12.60 -21.35
C LEU A 244 14.74 -13.16 -19.93
N SER A 245 13.98 -14.24 -19.69
CA SER A 245 13.83 -14.87 -18.36
C SER A 245 15.17 -15.35 -17.79
N LYS A 246 16.08 -15.84 -18.63
CA LYS A 246 17.45 -16.27 -18.27
C LYS A 246 18.35 -15.12 -17.80
N ARG A 247 17.96 -13.87 -18.02
CA ARG A 247 18.64 -12.65 -17.51
C ARG A 247 17.99 -12.09 -16.25
N ILE A 248 16.84 -12.62 -15.81
CA ILE A 248 16.10 -12.12 -14.66
C ILE A 248 16.56 -12.81 -13.37
N SER A 249 16.82 -12.01 -12.35
CA SER A 249 17.02 -12.41 -10.96
C SER A 249 15.94 -11.78 -10.09
N ILE A 250 15.48 -12.50 -9.06
CA ILE A 250 14.36 -12.07 -8.21
C ILE A 250 14.86 -11.95 -6.76
N GLN A 251 14.66 -10.78 -6.16
CA GLN A 251 15.12 -10.44 -4.81
C GLN A 251 13.92 -10.12 -3.91
N ASP A 252 13.79 -10.83 -2.78
CA ASP A 252 12.65 -10.71 -1.87
C ASP A 252 12.93 -9.75 -0.71
N ASN A 253 12.70 -8.46 -0.96
CA ASN A 253 13.00 -7.35 -0.06
C ASN A 253 11.75 -6.88 0.71
N ARG A 254 10.72 -7.75 0.85
CA ARG A 254 9.47 -7.46 1.59
C ARG A 254 9.65 -7.35 3.11
N SER A 255 10.86 -7.60 3.62
CA SER A 255 11.27 -7.35 5.00
C SER A 255 11.70 -5.90 5.26
N GLU A 256 11.97 -5.09 4.23
CA GLU A 256 12.45 -3.69 4.37
C GLU A 256 11.34 -2.67 4.75
N GLY A 257 10.26 -3.14 5.37
CA GLY A 257 9.05 -2.37 5.61
C GLY A 257 8.32 -1.94 4.33
N ASP A 258 7.23 -1.20 4.50
CA ASP A 258 6.51 -0.50 3.43
C ASP A 258 7.07 0.91 3.13
N GLY A 259 8.19 1.26 3.76
CA GLY A 259 8.82 2.58 3.72
C GLY A 259 8.16 3.62 4.64
N ASN A 260 7.01 3.29 5.24
CA ASN A 260 6.27 4.16 6.15
C ASN A 260 6.89 4.24 7.56
N GLU A 261 7.63 3.21 7.97
CA GLU A 261 8.34 3.20 9.24
C GLU A 261 9.47 4.26 9.25
N ILE A 262 9.50 5.06 10.31
CA ILE A 262 10.54 6.04 10.63
C ILE A 262 11.72 5.28 11.24
N THR A 263 12.90 5.49 10.67
CA THR A 263 14.18 4.86 11.04
C THR A 263 15.16 5.91 11.57
N ASP A 264 16.25 5.52 12.24
CA ASP A 264 17.29 6.49 12.66
C ASP A 264 17.88 7.29 11.47
N SER A 265 17.91 6.72 10.27
CA SER A 265 18.31 7.41 9.03
C SER A 265 17.30 8.44 8.52
N ASP A 266 16.04 8.40 8.95
CA ASP A 266 15.06 9.44 8.65
C ASP A 266 15.24 10.68 9.55
N LEU A 267 15.93 10.53 10.69
CA LEU A 267 16.16 11.57 11.69
C LEU A 267 17.30 12.52 11.32
N THR A 268 17.98 12.29 10.19
CA THR A 268 18.95 13.22 9.58
C THR A 268 18.30 14.06 8.46
N ASN A 269 16.97 14.16 8.45
CA ASN A 269 16.22 15.07 7.60
C ASN A 269 15.45 16.02 8.51
N ASP A 270 15.88 17.28 8.55
CA ASP A 270 15.48 18.22 9.60
C ASP A 270 13.99 18.56 9.53
N ARG A 271 13.43 18.58 8.32
CA ARG A 271 11.98 18.69 8.10
C ARG A 271 11.22 17.51 8.72
N LEU A 272 11.59 16.28 8.38
CA LEU A 272 10.92 15.09 8.90
C LEU A 272 11.10 14.96 10.42
N LEU A 273 12.25 15.37 10.96
CA LEU A 273 12.47 15.48 12.41
C LEU A 273 11.53 16.51 13.06
N CYS A 274 11.32 17.68 12.46
CA CYS A 274 10.33 18.66 12.92
C CYS A 274 8.90 18.09 12.88
N GLU A 275 8.50 17.43 11.78
CA GLU A 275 7.19 16.79 11.64
C GLU A 275 6.97 15.74 12.75
N ILE A 276 7.94 14.85 12.99
CA ILE A 276 7.93 13.84 14.06
C ILE A 276 7.72 14.49 15.44
N LEU A 277 8.51 15.52 15.76
CA LEU A 277 8.50 16.16 17.08
C LEU A 277 7.21 16.94 17.33
N ILE A 278 6.71 17.66 16.32
CA ILE A 278 5.47 18.44 16.43
C ILE A 278 4.26 17.50 16.52
N PHE A 279 4.21 16.44 15.72
CA PHE A 279 3.14 15.43 15.80
C PHE A 279 3.08 14.76 17.18
N TYR A 280 4.23 14.35 17.72
CA TYR A 280 4.32 13.79 19.06
C TYR A 280 3.83 14.80 20.11
N ALA A 281 4.23 16.07 19.99
CA ALA A 281 3.85 17.11 20.93
C ALA A 281 2.34 17.38 20.94
N ILE A 282 1.74 17.57 19.75
CA ILE A 282 0.29 17.72 19.56
C ILE A 282 -0.48 16.54 20.15
N SER A 283 0.04 15.32 19.99
CA SER A 283 -0.63 14.11 20.45
C SER A 283 -0.67 14.01 21.98
N ASN A 284 0.48 14.28 22.63
CA ASN A 284 0.72 13.94 24.04
C ASN A 284 0.54 15.13 25.02
N TYR A 285 0.81 16.37 24.60
CA TYR A 285 0.69 17.55 25.47
C TYR A 285 -0.60 18.32 25.15
N LYS A 286 -1.30 18.80 26.18
CA LYS A 286 -2.61 19.46 26.04
C LYS A 286 -2.46 20.84 25.41
N GLU A 287 -1.34 21.48 25.69
CA GLU A 287 -0.97 22.85 25.34
C GLU A 287 -0.77 22.95 23.82
N PHE A 288 -0.06 21.98 23.23
CA PHE A 288 0.19 21.89 21.80
C PHE A 288 -1.06 21.56 20.96
N LYS A 289 -2.19 21.16 21.55
CA LYS A 289 -3.40 20.75 20.79
C LYS A 289 -4.03 21.87 19.98
N VAL A 290 -3.72 23.14 20.28
CA VAL A 290 -4.12 24.28 19.44
C VAL A 290 -3.48 24.20 18.04
N LEU A 291 -2.33 23.54 17.90
CA LEU A 291 -1.64 23.35 16.62
C LEU A 291 -2.24 22.21 15.77
N ASP A 292 -3.11 21.34 16.31
CA ASP A 292 -3.62 20.17 15.59
C ASP A 292 -4.40 20.57 14.32
N GLN A 293 -5.30 21.55 14.45
CA GLN A 293 -6.06 22.09 13.32
C GLN A 293 -5.18 23.00 12.45
N ALA A 294 -4.33 23.82 13.08
CA ALA A 294 -3.44 24.75 12.38
C ALA A 294 -2.43 24.03 11.47
N SER A 295 -1.96 22.83 11.84
CA SER A 295 -1.05 22.02 11.01
C SER A 295 -1.70 21.41 9.77
N LYS A 296 -3.03 21.34 9.72
CA LYS A 296 -3.82 20.77 8.62
C LYS A 296 -4.39 21.83 7.70
N ASP A 297 -4.83 22.96 8.24
CA ASP A 297 -5.47 24.04 7.47
C ASP A 297 -4.43 25.01 6.90
N SER A 298 -3.55 25.53 7.77
CA SER A 298 -2.53 26.57 7.55
C SER A 298 -1.10 25.99 7.58
N TYR A 299 -0.09 26.81 7.33
CA TYR A 299 1.30 26.46 7.65
C TYR A 299 1.62 26.75 9.12
N LEU A 300 2.32 25.83 9.80
CA LEU A 300 3.01 26.14 11.05
C LEU A 300 4.35 26.77 10.74
N ASN A 301 4.63 27.92 11.36
CA ASN A 301 5.94 28.54 11.32
C ASN A 301 6.88 27.79 12.28
N VAL A 302 7.97 27.25 11.76
CA VAL A 302 8.99 26.53 12.53
C VAL A 302 10.32 27.27 12.40
N LEU A 303 10.77 27.86 13.50
CA LEU A 303 12.05 28.56 13.59
C LEU A 303 13.06 27.67 14.33
N THR A 304 14.15 27.34 13.64
CA THR A 304 15.33 26.64 14.17
C THR A 304 16.32 27.63 14.79
N ASP A 305 17.21 27.17 15.66
CA ASP A 305 18.47 27.87 16.00
C ASP A 305 19.66 27.21 15.27
N ASP A 306 20.81 27.89 15.18
CA ASP A 306 22.01 27.47 14.41
C ASP A 306 22.43 26.00 14.63
N ASP A 307 22.16 25.52 15.84
CA ASP A 307 22.63 24.26 16.39
C ASP A 307 21.51 23.17 16.44
N TYR A 308 20.32 23.47 15.90
CA TYR A 308 19.10 22.64 15.93
C TYR A 308 18.73 22.14 17.35
N ARG A 309 19.06 22.94 18.36
CA ARG A 309 18.76 22.69 19.77
C ARG A 309 17.37 23.17 20.17
N THR A 310 16.81 24.13 19.46
CA THR A 310 15.52 24.73 19.79
C THR A 310 14.66 24.88 18.54
N LEU A 311 13.50 24.21 18.53
CA LEU A 311 12.44 24.46 17.57
C LEU A 311 11.39 25.36 18.23
N LYS A 312 11.16 26.56 17.70
CA LYS A 312 10.02 27.40 18.07
C LYS A 312 8.92 27.18 17.03
N VAL A 313 7.72 26.84 17.47
CA VAL A 313 6.62 26.40 16.61
C VAL A 313 5.39 27.26 16.88
N ALA A 314 4.86 27.93 15.85
CA ALA A 314 3.74 28.85 15.98
C ALA A 314 2.69 28.70 14.87
N ASP A 315 1.47 29.18 15.12
CA ASP A 315 0.46 29.33 14.08
C ASP A 315 0.80 30.50 13.12
N GLU A 316 0.19 30.54 11.95
CA GLU A 316 0.38 31.61 10.94
C GLU A 316 0.23 33.05 11.49
N GLN A 317 -0.51 33.21 12.61
CA GLN A 317 -0.75 34.49 13.29
C GLN A 317 0.23 34.76 14.44
N ASN A 318 1.18 33.86 14.71
CA ASN A 318 2.18 33.90 15.78
C ASN A 318 1.59 34.20 17.18
N ARG A 319 0.39 33.68 17.47
CA ARG A 319 -0.36 33.93 18.72
C ARG A 319 0.00 32.96 19.83
N ASN A 320 0.42 31.75 19.47
CA ASN A 320 0.82 30.70 20.40
C ASN A 320 2.17 30.14 19.96
N THR A 321 3.26 30.55 20.62
CA THR A 321 4.61 30.08 20.31
C THR A 321 5.03 29.00 21.30
N PHE A 322 5.11 27.78 20.81
CA PHE A 322 5.58 26.61 21.53
C PHE A 322 7.07 26.40 21.32
N VAL A 323 7.71 25.66 22.23
CA VAL A 323 9.12 25.34 22.14
C VAL A 323 9.35 23.85 22.35
N ILE A 324 10.13 23.25 21.46
CA ILE A 324 10.68 21.89 21.59
C ILE A 324 12.19 22.05 21.68
N ALA A 325 12.78 21.67 22.81
CA ALA A 325 14.21 21.83 23.07
C ALA A 325 14.91 20.47 23.17
N TYR A 326 15.98 20.31 22.41
CA TYR A 326 16.82 19.12 22.38
C TYR A 326 17.87 19.16 23.50
N ILE A 327 17.96 18.08 24.24
CA ILE A 327 18.89 17.87 25.36
C ILE A 327 19.92 16.83 24.92
N PRO A 328 21.06 17.25 24.32
CA PRO A 328 22.07 16.32 23.83
C PRO A 328 22.74 15.55 24.98
N LYS A 329 22.83 16.14 26.18
CA LYS A 329 23.47 15.52 27.35
C LYS A 329 22.76 15.83 28.67
N VAL A 330 22.70 14.82 29.54
CA VAL A 330 22.33 14.95 30.96
C VAL A 330 23.47 14.32 31.78
N ASN A 331 23.97 15.04 32.79
CA ASN A 331 25.09 14.60 33.64
C ASN A 331 26.34 14.13 32.84
N GLY A 332 26.57 14.72 31.67
CA GLY A 332 27.68 14.38 30.76
C GLY A 332 27.43 13.19 29.84
N GLN A 333 26.45 12.32 30.13
CA GLN A 333 26.04 11.23 29.24
C GLN A 333 25.22 11.77 28.06
N VAL A 334 25.45 11.23 26.86
CA VAL A 334 24.63 11.53 25.68
C VAL A 334 23.31 10.78 25.80
N VAL A 335 22.20 11.50 25.77
CA VAL A 335 20.85 10.95 26.04
C VAL A 335 19.82 11.24 24.94
N ASN A 336 20.14 12.11 23.97
CA ASN A 336 19.30 12.41 22.81
C ASN A 336 17.82 12.67 23.13
N MET A 337 17.53 13.44 24.19
CA MET A 337 16.16 13.65 24.68
C MET A 337 15.57 14.95 24.16
N TYR A 338 14.24 15.06 24.14
CA TYR A 338 13.52 16.30 23.85
C TYR A 338 12.64 16.69 25.03
N THR A 339 12.58 17.98 25.34
CA THR A 339 11.60 18.57 26.25
C THR A 339 10.69 19.53 25.49
N PHE A 340 9.48 19.74 26.02
CA PHE A 340 8.39 20.43 25.35
C PHE A 340 7.83 21.50 26.30
N GLY A 341 7.44 22.65 25.76
CA GLY A 341 6.94 23.77 26.56
C GLY A 341 6.43 24.93 25.70
N SER A 342 6.30 26.10 26.30
CA SER A 342 5.77 27.32 25.66
C SER A 342 6.59 28.55 26.02
N LEU A 343 6.54 29.58 25.18
CA LEU A 343 6.98 30.91 25.61
C LEU A 343 5.96 31.50 26.60
N ASN A 344 6.45 32.18 27.63
CA ASN A 344 5.62 33.04 28.47
C ASN A 344 5.41 34.43 27.83
N ALA A 345 4.61 35.29 28.46
CA ALA A 345 4.31 36.63 27.93
C ALA A 345 5.57 37.50 27.73
N ASP A 346 6.59 37.32 28.56
CA ASP A 346 7.88 38.00 28.49
C ASP A 346 8.84 37.37 27.45
N HIS A 347 8.32 36.47 26.60
CA HIS A 347 9.03 35.73 25.55
C HIS A 347 10.18 34.84 26.08
N GLN A 348 10.23 34.58 27.39
CA GLN A 348 11.16 33.59 27.95
C GLN A 348 10.61 32.17 27.79
N VAL A 349 11.53 31.22 27.60
CA VAL A 349 11.18 29.82 27.38
C VAL A 349 10.78 29.16 28.69
N ASP A 350 9.49 28.94 28.90
CA ASP A 350 8.99 28.20 30.05
C ASP A 350 9.00 26.69 29.75
N LEU A 351 10.21 26.12 29.82
CA LEU A 351 10.45 24.67 29.86
C LEU A 351 10.02 24.04 31.21
N VAL A 352 9.47 24.82 32.14
CA VAL A 352 9.30 24.47 33.56
C VAL A 352 7.84 24.61 33.99
N THR A 353 6.91 24.42 33.05
CA THR A 353 5.47 24.24 33.29
C THR A 353 5.15 22.91 33.97
N SER A 354 5.68 22.75 35.19
CA SER A 354 5.30 21.76 36.21
C SER A 354 5.32 20.28 35.76
N GLY A 355 6.50 19.75 35.44
CA GLY A 355 6.77 18.30 35.55
C GLY A 355 6.80 17.50 34.25
N MET A 356 6.92 18.14 33.08
CA MET A 356 7.22 17.41 31.84
C MET A 356 8.63 16.78 31.95
N THR A 357 8.67 15.45 31.96
CA THR A 357 9.93 14.69 31.90
C THR A 357 10.43 14.69 30.46
N PRO A 358 11.73 14.93 30.19
CA PRO A 358 12.27 14.79 28.84
C PRO A 358 12.02 13.39 28.27
N VAL A 359 11.71 13.32 26.98
CA VAL A 359 11.36 12.07 26.28
C VAL A 359 12.53 11.63 25.40
N ASP A 360 12.84 10.33 25.39
CA ASP A 360 13.87 9.75 24.54
C ASP A 360 13.44 9.75 23.06
N ARG A 361 14.37 10.09 22.15
CA ARG A 361 14.12 10.11 20.70
C ARG A 361 13.53 8.81 20.15
N SER A 362 13.96 7.66 20.68
CA SER A 362 13.45 6.34 20.26
C SER A 362 12.02 6.07 20.75
N GLU A 363 11.62 6.64 21.89
CA GLU A 363 10.23 6.60 22.36
C GLU A 363 9.31 7.45 21.47
N ILE A 364 9.77 8.64 21.08
CA ILE A 364 9.07 9.52 20.12
C ILE A 364 8.88 8.79 18.78
N VAL A 365 9.96 8.26 18.19
CA VAL A 365 9.91 7.54 16.90
C VAL A 365 8.99 6.33 16.97
N LYS A 366 9.09 5.53 18.05
CA LYS A 366 8.20 4.40 18.31
C LYS A 366 6.74 4.81 18.43
N TYR A 367 6.43 5.93 19.08
CA TYR A 367 5.08 6.48 19.17
C TYR A 367 4.53 6.83 17.79
N VAL A 368 5.27 7.59 16.97
CA VAL A 368 4.80 7.97 15.63
C VAL A 368 4.64 6.74 14.73
N ASN A 369 5.56 5.77 14.78
CA ASN A 369 5.42 4.49 14.07
C ASN A 369 4.17 3.71 14.50
N GLN A 370 3.80 3.73 15.79
CA GLN A 370 2.57 3.12 16.29
C GLN A 370 1.30 3.91 15.91
N ALA A 371 1.38 5.24 15.80
CA ALA A 371 0.27 6.09 15.37
C ALA A 371 -0.01 5.97 13.86
N GLY A 372 1.01 5.69 13.05
CA GLY A 372 0.88 5.43 11.63
C GLY A 372 2.09 5.74 10.75
N GLY A 373 3.26 6.04 11.33
CA GLY A 373 4.51 6.30 10.60
C GLY A 373 4.49 7.61 9.79
N LYS A 374 5.25 7.67 8.71
CA LYS A 374 5.35 8.85 7.84
C LYS A 374 4.00 9.29 7.26
N ARG A 375 3.04 8.37 7.07
CA ARG A 375 1.67 8.70 6.62
C ARG A 375 0.94 9.67 7.54
N VAL A 376 1.11 9.60 8.86
CA VAL A 376 0.42 10.55 9.78
C VAL A 376 1.11 11.91 9.88
N LEU A 377 2.32 12.02 9.33
CA LEU A 377 3.06 13.28 9.19
C LEU A 377 2.78 13.99 7.86
N LYS A 378 2.40 13.23 6.83
CA LYS A 378 2.30 13.70 5.43
C LYS A 378 1.33 14.87 5.23
N ASP A 379 0.29 14.96 6.04
CA ASP A 379 -0.72 16.02 5.96
C ASP A 379 -0.33 17.28 6.77
N MET A 380 0.83 17.29 7.43
CA MET A 380 1.33 18.43 8.19
C MET A 380 2.01 19.47 7.29
N LYS A 381 1.47 20.69 7.30
CA LYS A 381 2.02 21.85 6.59
C LYS A 381 3.00 22.59 7.51
N LEU A 382 4.30 22.44 7.27
CA LEU A 382 5.35 23.20 7.96
C LEU A 382 6.01 24.20 7.01
N SER A 383 6.22 25.43 7.50
CA SER A 383 7.10 26.44 6.91
C SER A 383 8.31 26.57 7.83
N ILE A 384 9.43 25.96 7.44
CA ILE A 384 10.66 25.95 8.22
C ILE A 384 11.54 27.13 7.77
N THR A 385 12.16 27.81 8.73
CA THR A 385 13.05 28.95 8.46
C THR A 385 14.18 28.96 9.48
N ASP A 386 15.42 28.86 8.97
CA ASP A 386 16.63 29.07 9.76
C ASP A 386 16.81 30.57 10.06
N ASN A 387 17.29 30.90 11.26
CA ASN A 387 17.53 32.28 11.73
C ASN A 387 18.97 32.75 11.47
#